data_AF-A0A3N5SX54-F1
#
_entry.id   AF-A0A3N5SX54-F1
#
_cell.length_a   1.000
_cell.length_b   1.000
_cell.length_c   1.000
_cell.angle_alpha   90.00
_cell.angle_beta   90.00
_cell.angle_gamma   90.00
#
_symmetry.space_group_name_H-M   'P 1'
#
loop_
_entity.id
_entity.type
_entity.pdbx_description
1 polymer ?
#
loop_
_entity_poly.entity_id
_entity_poly.type
_entity_poly.pdbx_seq_one_letter_code
_entity_poly.pdbx_strand_id
1 'polypeptide(L)' 'MAIQTQRITVEEFDRLVMKSENKERRLEYIGGEMVEVVSNNYVSEIAARILLRIGVYIETHQLGRITGADGGYRVAG' A
#
# COMPACT_ATOMS: atom_id res chain seq x y z
N MET A 1 -0.17 -6.29 -27.80
CA MET A 1 0.53 -7.29 -26.97
C MET A 1 -0.42 -7.65 -25.84
N ALA A 2 -1.02 -8.84 -25.86
CA ALA A 2 -1.88 -9.26 -24.75
C ALA A 2 -0.95 -9.74 -23.63
N ILE A 3 -0.78 -8.95 -22.58
CA ILE A 3 -0.07 -9.38 -21.37
C ILE A 3 -0.98 -10.43 -20.74
N GLN A 4 -0.57 -11.70 -20.76
CA GLN A 4 -1.21 -12.71 -19.92
C GLN A 4 -0.97 -12.31 -18.48
N THR A 5 -1.98 -11.72 -17.84
CA THR A 5 -1.89 -11.36 -16.45
C THR A 5 -2.02 -12.61 -15.61
N GLN A 6 -0.90 -13.10 -15.09
CA GLN A 6 -0.89 -14.26 -14.23
C GLN A 6 -1.49 -13.85 -12.89
N ARG A 7 -2.76 -14.24 -12.65
CA ARG A 7 -3.44 -13.97 -11.39
C ARG A 7 -2.88 -14.88 -10.31
N ILE A 8 -2.42 -14.29 -9.21
CA ILE A 8 -1.94 -14.97 -8.02
C ILE A 8 -2.98 -14.88 -6.89
N THR A 9 -2.91 -15.83 -5.97
CA THR A 9 -3.70 -15.80 -4.72
C THR A 9 -3.05 -14.85 -3.70
N VAL A 10 -3.79 -14.43 -2.67
CA VAL A 10 -3.24 -13.60 -1.58
C VAL A 10 -2.14 -14.37 -0.84
N GLU A 11 -2.33 -15.67 -0.62
CA GLU A 11 -1.36 -16.54 0.05
C GLU A 11 -0.08 -16.70 -0.78
N GLU A 12 -0.20 -16.70 -2.11
CA GLU A 12 0.95 -16.71 -3.01
C GLU A 12 1.65 -15.36 -3.03
N PHE A 13 0.91 -14.26 -3.05
CA PHE A 13 1.47 -12.92 -2.90
C PHE A 13 2.29 -12.80 -1.60
N ASP A 14 1.76 -13.23 -0.47
CA ASP A 14 2.45 -13.19 0.82
C ASP A 14 3.76 -13.99 0.81
N ARG A 15 3.80 -15.12 0.12
CA ARG A 15 5.05 -15.89 -0.08
C ARG A 15 6.04 -15.15 -0.98
N LEU A 16 5.55 -14.50 -2.04
CA LEU A 16 6.39 -13.82 -3.02
C LEU A 16 7.05 -12.56 -2.44
N VAL A 17 6.31 -11.74 -1.68
CA VAL A 17 6.85 -10.50 -1.10
C VAL A 17 7.95 -10.75 -0.06
N MET A 18 7.99 -11.94 0.53
CA MET A 18 9.01 -12.33 1.52
C MET A 18 10.33 -12.83 0.89
N LYS A 19 10.39 -13.01 -0.43
CA LYS A 19 11.62 -13.43 -1.11
C LYS A 19 12.68 -12.32 -1.09
N SER A 20 13.94 -12.71 -1.04
CA SER A 20 15.08 -11.77 -1.03
C SER A 20 15.08 -10.82 -2.22
N GLU A 21 14.61 -11.27 -3.39
CA GLU A 21 14.48 -10.45 -4.61
C GLU A 21 13.48 -9.30 -4.48
N ASN A 22 12.52 -9.41 -3.55
CA ASN A 22 11.45 -8.44 -3.34
C ASN A 22 11.62 -7.62 -2.05
N LYS A 23 12.67 -7.89 -1.27
CA LYS A 23 12.85 -7.30 0.07
C LYS A 23 12.90 -5.77 0.06
N GLU A 24 13.48 -5.18 -0.97
CA GLU A 24 13.60 -3.72 -1.14
C GLU A 24 12.47 -3.12 -1.99
N ARG A 25 11.52 -3.94 -2.44
CA ARG A 25 10.40 -3.51 -3.29
C ARG A 25 9.17 -3.25 -2.43
N ARG A 26 8.42 -2.21 -2.78
CA ARG A 26 7.09 -1.97 -2.21
C ARG A 26 6.05 -2.58 -3.16
N LEU A 27 5.38 -3.62 -2.70
CA LEU A 27 4.48 -4.41 -3.53
C LEU A 27 3.07 -4.41 -2.91
N GLU A 28 2.06 -4.29 -3.76
CA GLU A 28 0.65 -4.36 -3.40
C GLU A 28 -0.03 -5.49 -4.18
N TYR A 29 -1.01 -6.11 -3.53
CA TYR A 29 -1.91 -7.08 -4.16
C TYR A 29 -3.16 -6.36 -4.66
N ILE A 30 -3.34 -6.28 -5.97
CA ILE A 30 -4.47 -5.59 -6.59
C ILE A 30 -5.19 -6.56 -7.52
N GLY A 31 -6.34 -7.08 -7.09
CA GLY A 31 -7.23 -7.90 -7.94
C GLY A 31 -6.62 -9.19 -8.49
N GLY A 32 -5.65 -9.79 -7.78
CA GLY A 32 -4.90 -10.95 -8.27
C GLY A 32 -3.52 -10.62 -8.81
N GLU A 33 -3.08 -9.37 -8.77
CA GLU A 33 -1.83 -8.94 -9.38
C GLU A 33 -0.87 -8.39 -8.32
N MET A 34 0.42 -8.68 -8.50
CA MET A 34 1.48 -8.07 -7.71
C MET A 34 1.97 -6.81 -8.41
N VAL A 35 1.62 -5.65 -7.85
CA VAL A 35 1.91 -4.34 -8.42
C VAL A 35 2.97 -3.64 -7.60
N GLU A 36 3.95 -3.03 -8.25
CA GLU A 36 4.97 -2.24 -7.57
C GLU A 36 4.49 -0.81 -7.35
N VAL A 37 4.60 -0.35 -6.10
CA VAL A 37 4.20 0.99 -5.71
C VAL A 37 5.26 1.98 -6.13
N VAL A 38 4.87 2.93 -6.97
CA VAL A 38 5.73 4.04 -7.41
C VAL A 38 5.39 5.31 -6.64
N SER A 39 6.41 6.06 -6.24
CA SER A 39 6.23 7.36 -5.58
C SER A 39 6.23 8.49 -6.60
N ASN A 40 5.36 9.48 -6.40
CA ASN A 40 5.31 10.70 -7.19
C ASN A 40 5.28 11.92 -6.25
N ASN A 41 6.26 12.81 -6.37
CA ASN A 41 6.43 13.94 -5.44
C ASN A 41 5.18 14.83 -5.32
N TYR A 42 4.53 15.14 -6.45
CA TYR A 42 3.34 15.99 -6.45
C TYR A 42 2.15 15.30 -5.78
N VAL A 43 1.94 14.01 -6.08
CA VAL A 43 0.89 13.22 -5.43
C VAL A 43 1.17 13.06 -3.93
N SER A 44 2.42 12.86 -3.53
CA SER A 44 2.83 12.79 -2.12
C SER A 44 2.57 14.10 -1.38
N GLU A 45 2.82 15.25 -2.01
CA GLU A 45 2.50 16.55 -1.41
C GLU A 45 0.98 16.70 -1.17
N ILE A 46 0.16 16.33 -2.16
CA ILE A 46 -1.30 16.36 -2.03
C ILE A 46 -1.75 15.41 -0.91
N ALA A 47 -1.24 14.18 -0.88
CA ALA A 47 -1.56 13.20 0.16
C ALA A 47 -1.21 13.73 1.55
N ALA A 48 -0.04 14.36 1.72
CA ALA A 48 0.38 14.94 2.99
C ALA A 48 -0.56 16.08 3.44
N ARG A 49 -0.99 16.95 2.53
CA ARG A 49 -1.96 18.03 2.83
C ARG A 49 -3.30 17.47 3.32
N ILE A 50 -3.75 16.34 2.76
CA ILE A 50 -4.99 15.66 3.18
C ILE A 50 -4.79 14.99 4.54
N LEU A 51 -3.73 14.19 4.69
CA LEU A 51 -3.40 13.48 5.94
C LEU A 51 -3.26 14.44 7.13
N LEU A 52 -2.65 15.60 6.94
CA LEU A 52 -2.52 16.60 8.01
C LEU A 52 -3.89 17.07 8.52
N ARG A 53 -4.82 17.36 7.62
CA ARG A 53 -6.17 17.85 8.00
C ARG A 53 -6.96 16.77 8.72
N ILE A 54 -6.94 15.55 8.20
CA ILE A 54 -7.63 14.41 8.83
C ILE A 54 -6.97 14.07 10.17
N GLY A 55 -5.64 14.05 10.23
CA GLY A 55 -4.85 13.75 11.42
C GLY A 55 -5.14 14.74 12.55
N VAL A 56 -5.10 16.05 12.29
CA VAL A 56 -5.46 17.07 13.29
C VAL A 56 -6.85 16.80 13.86
N TYR A 57 -7.83 16.47 13.03
CA TYR A 57 -9.19 16.18 13.49
C TYR A 57 -9.25 14.92 14.35
N ILE A 58 -8.66 13.81 13.89
CA ILE A 58 -8.64 12.52 14.61
C ILE A 58 -7.96 12.67 15.97
N GLU A 59 -6.80 13.33 16.03
CA GLU A 59 -6.03 13.52 17.26
C GLU A 59 -6.78 14.42 18.25
N THR A 60 -7.33 15.55 17.76
CA THR A 60 -8.09 16.50 18.61
C THR A 60 -9.30 15.85 19.28
N HIS A 61 -9.95 14.92 18.58
CA HIS A 61 -11.18 14.26 19.05
C HIS A 61 -10.94 12.84 19.58
N GLN A 62 -9.69 12.39 19.67
CA GLN A 62 -9.30 11.07 20.17
C GLN A 62 -10.02 9.91 19.44
N LEU A 63 -10.11 9.99 18.11
CA LEU A 63 -10.91 9.06 17.29
C LEU A 63 -10.14 7.82 16.82
N GLY A 64 -8.93 7.58 17.33
CA GLY A 64 -8.11 6.43 16.98
C GLY A 64 -6.83 6.83 16.24
N ARG A 65 -6.50 6.15 15.13
CA ARG A 65 -5.22 6.29 14.43
C ARG A 65 -5.40 6.58 12.94
N ILE A 66 -4.39 7.22 12.36
CA ILE A 66 -4.23 7.44 10.92
C ILE A 66 -2.88 6.89 10.44
N THR A 67 -2.81 6.40 9.20
CA THR A 67 -1.56 5.99 8.56
C THR A 67 -1.41 6.65 7.19
N GLY A 68 -0.16 6.82 6.75
CA GLY A 68 0.12 7.19 5.36
C GLY A 68 0.00 6.01 4.41
N ALA A 69 0.36 6.23 3.13
CA ALA A 69 0.35 5.20 2.10
C ALA A 69 1.20 3.97 2.45
N ASP A 70 2.26 4.16 3.23
CA ASP A 70 3.19 3.09 3.63
C ASP A 70 2.71 2.28 4.86
N GLY A 71 1.49 2.53 5.34
CA GLY A 71 0.96 1.87 6.53
C GLY A 71 0.86 0.35 6.43
N GLY A 72 0.71 -0.18 5.21
CA GLY A 72 0.70 -1.61 4.90
C GLY A 72 -0.38 -2.39 5.67
N TYR A 73 -1.55 -2.60 5.07
CA TYR A 73 -2.62 -3.37 5.69
C TYR A 73 -2.65 -4.81 5.15
N ARG A 74 -2.73 -5.79 6.05
CA ARG A 74 -3.06 -7.18 5.70
C ARG A 74 -4.54 -7.41 5.97
N VAL A 75 -5.27 -7.91 4.98
CA VAL A 75 -6.69 -8.28 5.10
C VAL A 75 -6.75 -9.78 5.38
N ALA A 76 -7.31 -10.17 6.53
CA ALA A 76 -7.49 -11.58 6.92
C ALA A 76 -6.19 -12.42 6.88
N GLY A 77 -5.14 -11.93 7.55
CA GLY A 77 -3.82 -12.57 7.57
C GLY A 77 -3.76 -13.99 8.14
#